data_AF-A0A946IV76-F1
#
_entry.id   AF-A0A946IV76-F1
#
_cell.length_a   1.000
_cell.length_b   1.000
_cell.length_c   1.000
_cell.angle_alpha   90.00
_cell.angle_beta   90.00
_cell.angle_gamma   90.00
#
_symmetry.space_group_name_H-M   'P 1'
#
loop_
_entity.id
_entity.type
_entity.pdbx_description
1 polymer ?
#
loop_
_entity_poly.entity_id
_entity_poly.type
_entity_poly.pdbx_seq_one_letter_code
_entity_poly.pdbx_strand_id
1 'polypeptide(L)'
;MTICPKCQHEQPDSECCVQCGVIFTKYQTHLDQLVQNKTDPPNNENRIEFKEKNLGKKIRDLFPSLIQPWKPVTNPAFIFLTLLFLLHIVFFPKTTRIEGWSVFTGMIHNVNLVFHEAGHILFGFFGNDTLAIFGGSLNQLLIPFVIFLSFYYNRDRAGTAFALMWFFGNFIDVSIYMADGRFLTLPLIGGLDMEAHDWRNLFNRFDLWSFDQALSKTIFYLGWVGIFLTEVWLYKSWRIDLKKL
;
A
#
# COMPACT_ATOMS: atom_id res chain seq x y z
N MET A 1 -50.00 -9.49 -45.97
CA MET A 1 -49.44 -10.53 -45.10
C MET A 1 -47.97 -10.22 -44.92
N THR A 2 -47.46 -10.34 -43.70
CA THR A 2 -46.10 -9.96 -43.30
C THR A 2 -45.41 -11.21 -42.76
N ILE A 3 -44.20 -11.50 -43.23
CA ILE A 3 -43.41 -12.65 -42.77
C ILE A 3 -42.49 -12.19 -41.64
N CYS A 4 -42.49 -12.90 -40.51
CA CYS A 4 -41.63 -12.56 -39.38
C CYS A 4 -40.14 -12.78 -39.71
N PRO A 5 -39.26 -11.77 -39.58
CA PRO A 5 -37.83 -11.91 -39.89
C PRO A 5 -37.07 -12.83 -38.91
N LYS A 6 -37.61 -13.10 -37.71
CA LYS A 6 -36.98 -14.00 -36.73
C LYS A 6 -37.38 -15.47 -36.91
N CYS A 7 -38.67 -15.76 -37.11
CA CYS A 7 -39.20 -17.13 -37.11
C CYS A 7 -39.85 -17.56 -38.42
N GLN A 8 -39.89 -16.68 -39.43
CA GLN A 8 -40.43 -16.91 -40.77
C GLN A 8 -41.92 -17.29 -40.85
N HIS A 9 -42.67 -17.13 -39.76
CA HIS A 9 -44.12 -17.32 -39.78
C HIS A 9 -44.82 -16.23 -40.60
N GLU A 10 -45.74 -16.63 -41.46
CA GLU A 10 -46.58 -15.73 -42.26
C GLU A 10 -47.85 -15.38 -41.49
N GLN A 11 -48.14 -14.09 -41.37
CA GLN A 11 -49.25 -13.58 -40.56
C GLN A 11 -49.87 -12.32 -41.20
N PRO A 12 -51.07 -11.91 -40.76
CA PRO A 12 -51.61 -10.60 -41.08
C PRO A 12 -50.68 -9.47 -40.61
N ASP A 13 -50.87 -8.28 -41.15
CA ASP A 13 -50.04 -7.13 -40.77
C ASP A 13 -50.30 -6.76 -39.29
N SER A 14 -49.26 -6.78 -38.46
CA SER A 14 -49.34 -6.55 -37.01
C SER A 14 -48.01 -6.04 -36.46
N GLU A 15 -48.03 -5.31 -35.34
CA GLU A 15 -46.81 -4.77 -34.73
C GLU A 15 -45.87 -5.85 -34.16
N CYS A 16 -46.43 -7.00 -33.78
CA CYS A 16 -45.69 -8.12 -33.21
C CYS A 16 -46.01 -9.46 -33.88
N CYS A 17 -45.05 -10.39 -33.82
CA CYS A 17 -45.24 -11.75 -34.33
C CYS A 17 -46.13 -12.57 -33.39
N VAL A 18 -47.20 -13.16 -33.93
CA VAL A 18 -48.15 -13.97 -33.14
C VAL A 18 -47.56 -15.28 -32.64
N GLN A 19 -46.51 -15.79 -33.30
CA GLN A 19 -45.86 -17.05 -32.92
C GLN A 19 -44.68 -16.86 -31.96
N CYS A 20 -43.83 -15.86 -32.18
CA CYS A 20 -42.60 -15.67 -31.38
C CYS A 20 -42.56 -14.39 -30.54
N GLY A 21 -43.62 -13.57 -30.57
CA GLY A 21 -43.77 -12.38 -29.74
C GLY A 21 -42.84 -11.20 -30.08
N VAL A 22 -42.08 -11.28 -31.17
CA VAL A 22 -41.14 -10.23 -31.56
C VAL A 22 -41.88 -9.01 -32.07
N ILE A 23 -41.52 -7.84 -31.55
CA ILE A 23 -41.96 -6.54 -32.08
C ILE A 23 -41.07 -6.17 -33.27
N PHE A 24 -41.65 -6.01 -34.46
CA PHE A 24 -40.89 -5.87 -35.70
C PHE A 24 -39.97 -4.64 -35.71
N THR A 25 -40.43 -3.49 -35.23
CA THR A 25 -39.64 -2.27 -35.16
C THR A 25 -38.39 -2.44 -34.30
N LYS A 26 -38.52 -3.07 -33.12
CA LYS A 26 -37.38 -3.32 -32.22
C LYS A 26 -36.40 -4.32 -32.84
N TYR A 27 -36.91 -5.34 -33.54
CA TYR A 27 -36.07 -6.33 -34.19
C TYR A 27 -35.30 -5.75 -35.37
N GLN A 28 -35.93 -4.87 -36.15
CA GLN A 28 -35.26 -4.16 -37.24
C GLN A 28 -34.12 -3.28 -36.72
N THR A 29 -34.36 -2.49 -35.67
CA THR A 29 -33.30 -1.69 -35.03
C THR A 29 -32.13 -2.54 -34.54
N HIS A 30 -32.42 -3.75 -34.02
CA HIS A 30 -31.37 -4.68 -33.61
C HIS A 30 -30.55 -5.21 -34.79
N LEU A 31 -31.20 -5.54 -35.92
CA LEU A 31 -30.52 -5.95 -37.15
C LEU A 31 -29.64 -4.81 -37.69
N ASP A 32 -30.14 -3.58 -37.70
CA ASP A 32 -29.40 -2.41 -38.17
C ASP A 32 -28.13 -2.17 -37.32
N GLN A 33 -28.21 -2.34 -36.00
CA GLN A 33 -27.06 -2.28 -35.09
C GLN A 33 -26.02 -3.39 -35.36
N LEU A 34 -26.47 -4.61 -35.65
CA LEU A 34 -25.57 -5.72 -35.98
C LEU A 34 -24.86 -5.50 -37.31
N VAL A 35 -25.52 -4.87 -38.29
CA VAL A 35 -24.90 -4.48 -39.55
C VAL A 35 -23.87 -3.37 -39.33
N GLN A 36 -24.22 -2.33 -38.57
CA GLN A 36 -23.26 -1.25 -38.25
C GLN A 36 -22.01 -1.76 -37.52
N ASN A 37 -22.19 -2.64 -36.53
CA ASN A 37 -21.07 -3.25 -35.79
C ASN A 37 -20.18 -4.17 -36.66
N LYS A 38 -20.67 -4.65 -37.82
CA LYS A 38 -19.88 -5.45 -38.77
C LYS A 38 -19.16 -4.58 -39.81
N THR A 39 -19.66 -3.40 -40.13
CA THR A 39 -19.07 -2.49 -41.12
C THR A 39 -17.96 -1.60 -40.55
N ASP A 40 -17.91 -1.42 -39.23
CA ASP A 40 -16.78 -0.77 -38.57
C ASP A 40 -15.64 -1.79 -38.34
N PRO A 41 -14.38 -1.51 -38.76
CA PRO A 41 -13.23 -2.34 -38.35
C PRO A 41 -13.13 -2.32 -36.82
N PRO A 42 -12.46 -3.30 -36.17
CA PRO A 42 -12.45 -3.43 -34.71
C PRO A 42 -11.79 -2.19 -34.07
N ASN A 43 -12.59 -1.17 -33.81
CA ASN A 43 -12.25 0.13 -33.23
C ASN A 43 -11.73 -0.02 -31.79
N ASN A 44 -11.86 -1.23 -31.22
CA ASN A 44 -11.45 -1.54 -29.86
C ASN A 44 -9.92 -1.55 -29.71
N GLU A 45 -9.16 -2.15 -30.64
CA GLU A 45 -7.70 -2.23 -30.54
C GLU A 45 -7.04 -0.84 -30.65
N ASN A 46 -7.41 -0.06 -31.66
CA ASN A 46 -6.90 1.30 -31.85
C ASN A 46 -7.27 2.24 -30.69
N ARG A 47 -8.47 2.07 -30.09
CA ARG A 47 -8.94 2.87 -28.95
C ARG A 47 -8.24 2.50 -27.65
N ILE A 48 -7.97 1.21 -27.43
CA ILE A 48 -7.19 0.73 -26.29
C ILE A 48 -5.75 1.26 -26.39
N GLU A 49 -5.10 1.10 -27.54
CA GLU A 49 -3.72 1.54 -27.76
C GLU A 49 -3.59 3.07 -27.61
N PHE A 50 -4.56 3.84 -28.14
CA PHE A 50 -4.59 5.30 -27.98
C PHE A 50 -4.82 5.74 -26.54
N LYS A 51 -5.68 5.02 -25.78
CA LYS A 51 -5.95 5.30 -24.37
C LYS A 51 -4.72 4.97 -23.50
N GLU A 52 -4.04 3.87 -23.77
CA GLU A 52 -2.79 3.50 -23.08
C GLU A 52 -1.66 4.48 -23.38
N LYS A 53 -1.47 4.88 -24.64
CA LYS A 53 -0.48 5.90 -25.03
C LYS A 53 -0.77 7.26 -24.38
N ASN A 54 -2.03 7.68 -24.33
CA ASN A 54 -2.40 8.94 -23.65
C ASN A 54 -2.26 8.85 -22.13
N LEU A 55 -2.61 7.73 -21.51
CA LEU A 55 -2.44 7.54 -20.08
C LEU A 55 -0.95 7.52 -19.71
N GLY A 56 -0.13 6.79 -20.48
CA GLY A 56 1.32 6.75 -20.30
C GLY A 56 1.97 8.12 -20.49
N LYS A 57 1.51 8.91 -21.47
CA LYS A 57 1.94 10.30 -21.65
C LYS A 57 1.52 11.18 -20.47
N LYS A 58 0.27 11.08 -20.01
CA LYS A 58 -0.24 11.86 -18.88
C LYS A 58 0.51 11.53 -17.58
N ILE A 59 0.82 10.26 -17.32
CA ILE A 59 1.64 9.84 -16.17
C ILE A 59 3.06 10.39 -16.29
N ARG A 60 3.63 10.39 -17.50
CA ARG A 60 4.96 10.94 -17.77
C ARG A 60 5.03 12.44 -17.49
N ASP A 61 4.00 13.17 -17.91
CA ASP A 61 3.91 14.61 -17.71
C ASP A 61 3.65 14.97 -16.23
N LEU A 62 2.88 14.15 -15.51
CA LEU A 62 2.58 14.39 -14.09
C LEU A 62 3.75 14.03 -13.16
N PHE A 63 4.55 13.02 -13.52
CA PHE A 63 5.61 12.47 -12.69
C PHE A 63 6.95 12.33 -13.44
N PRO A 64 7.53 13.44 -13.94
CA PRO A 64 8.71 13.40 -14.80
C PRO A 64 9.91 12.71 -14.14
N SER A 65 10.04 12.81 -12.82
CA SER A 65 11.14 12.19 -12.08
C SER A 65 11.07 10.65 -12.09
N LEU A 66 9.88 10.04 -12.20
CA LEU A 66 9.75 8.57 -12.16
C LEU A 66 10.36 7.86 -13.38
N ILE A 67 10.53 8.58 -14.50
CA ILE A 67 11.10 8.06 -15.75
C ILE A 67 12.62 8.20 -15.76
N GLN A 68 13.18 9.02 -14.88
CA GLN A 68 14.63 9.21 -14.82
C GLN A 68 15.33 7.92 -14.37
N PRO A 69 16.55 7.66 -14.87
CA PRO A 69 17.36 6.57 -14.36
C PRO A 69 17.62 6.79 -12.87
N TRP A 70 17.69 5.69 -12.14
CA TRP A 70 18.06 5.72 -10.74
C TRP A 70 19.48 6.25 -10.55
N LYS A 71 19.65 7.10 -9.54
CA LYS A 71 20.96 7.54 -9.07
C LYS A 71 21.79 6.32 -8.62
N PRO A 72 23.09 6.26 -8.96
CA PRO A 72 23.93 5.16 -8.55
C PRO A 72 24.13 5.14 -7.03
N VAL A 73 24.27 3.95 -6.46
CA VAL A 73 24.65 3.79 -5.04
C VAL A 73 26.17 3.89 -4.94
N THR A 74 26.67 4.89 -4.20
CA THR A 74 28.11 5.04 -3.95
C THR A 74 28.60 4.01 -2.94
N ASN A 75 29.90 3.65 -2.99
CA ASN A 75 30.48 2.73 -2.00
C ASN A 75 30.30 3.21 -0.54
N PRO A 76 30.52 4.49 -0.20
CA PRO A 76 30.28 4.96 1.17
C PRO A 76 28.81 4.82 1.58
N ALA A 77 27.86 5.14 0.69
CA ALA A 77 26.43 5.00 0.98
C ALA A 77 26.04 3.53 1.20
N PHE A 78 26.56 2.62 0.37
CA PHE A 78 26.35 1.18 0.53
C PHE A 78 26.89 0.68 1.87
N ILE A 79 28.14 1.01 2.21
CA ILE A 79 28.77 0.61 3.48
C ILE A 79 27.96 1.13 4.67
N PHE A 80 27.55 2.40 4.64
CA PHE A 80 26.74 2.99 5.71
C PHE A 80 25.41 2.25 5.91
N LEU A 81 24.69 1.97 4.82
CA LEU A 81 23.39 1.30 4.88
C LEU A 81 23.51 -0.17 5.28
N THR A 82 24.55 -0.88 4.84
CA THR A 82 24.82 -2.24 5.30
C THR A 82 25.19 -2.24 6.79
N LEU A 83 25.95 -1.26 7.29
CA LEU A 83 26.20 -1.12 8.74
C LEU A 83 24.90 -0.86 9.50
N LEU A 84 24.01 -0.02 8.97
CA LEU A 84 22.69 0.21 9.56
C LEU A 84 21.87 -1.09 9.59
N PHE A 85 21.86 -1.87 8.52
CA PHE A 85 21.24 -3.21 8.50
C PHE A 85 21.82 -4.12 9.58
N LEU A 86 23.15 -4.18 9.72
CA LEU A 86 23.80 -4.99 10.76
C LEU A 86 23.43 -4.51 12.18
N LEU A 87 23.31 -3.20 12.41
CA LEU A 87 22.82 -2.67 13.68
C LEU A 87 21.40 -3.15 13.99
N HIS A 88 20.51 -3.23 12.99
CA HIS A 88 19.20 -3.85 13.19
C HIS A 88 19.38 -5.33 13.57
N ILE A 89 20.16 -6.11 12.81
CA ILE A 89 20.39 -7.53 13.09
C ILE A 89 20.94 -7.77 14.50
N VAL A 90 21.82 -6.92 15.00
CA VAL A 90 22.40 -7.09 16.34
C VAL A 90 21.44 -6.62 17.44
N PHE A 91 20.84 -5.44 17.30
CA PHE A 91 20.19 -4.77 18.42
C PHE A 91 18.67 -4.82 18.41
N PHE A 92 18.03 -5.00 17.26
CA PHE A 92 16.55 -5.04 17.21
C PHE A 92 16.01 -6.33 17.83
N PRO A 93 14.84 -6.27 18.50
CA PRO A 93 14.23 -7.42 19.15
C PRO A 93 14.01 -8.60 18.19
N LYS A 94 14.19 -9.82 18.71
CA LYS A 94 13.98 -11.08 17.97
C LYS A 94 12.61 -11.71 18.22
N THR A 95 11.88 -11.17 19.19
CA THR A 95 10.51 -11.55 19.51
C THR A 95 9.71 -10.29 19.81
N THR A 96 8.38 -10.42 19.86
CA THR A 96 7.49 -9.35 20.28
C THR A 96 7.46 -9.11 21.79
N ARG A 97 8.23 -9.87 22.58
CA ARG A 97 8.37 -9.68 24.02
C ARG A 97 9.59 -8.81 24.30
N ILE A 98 9.43 -7.80 25.14
CA ILE A 98 10.52 -6.94 25.58
C ILE A 98 11.17 -7.55 26.82
N GLU A 99 12.45 -7.87 26.71
CA GLU A 99 13.30 -8.23 27.86
C GLU A 99 14.20 -7.05 28.29
N GLY A 100 14.30 -6.02 27.45
CA GLY A 100 15.04 -4.79 27.69
C GLY A 100 15.31 -4.02 26.38
N TRP A 101 15.61 -2.74 26.50
CA TRP A 101 16.03 -1.90 25.37
C TRP A 101 17.55 -1.76 25.36
N SER A 102 18.16 -1.97 24.20
CA SER A 102 19.54 -1.52 23.97
C SER A 102 19.55 0.01 23.84
N VAL A 103 20.70 0.65 24.08
CA VAL A 103 20.85 2.10 23.86
C VAL A 103 20.43 2.49 22.44
N PHE A 104 20.83 1.70 21.43
CA PHE A 104 20.48 1.95 20.04
C PHE A 104 18.97 1.86 19.80
N THR A 105 18.33 0.77 20.20
CA THR A 105 16.88 0.59 19.98
C THR A 105 16.05 1.59 20.77
N GLY A 106 16.44 1.91 22.00
CA GLY A 106 15.77 2.95 22.79
C GLY A 106 15.85 4.34 22.16
N MET A 107 17.01 4.71 21.58
CA MET A 107 17.15 5.97 20.85
C MET A 107 16.24 6.02 19.61
N ILE A 108 16.19 4.95 18.83
CA ILE A 108 15.30 4.87 17.65
C ILE A 108 13.83 4.92 18.07
N HIS A 109 13.45 4.16 19.10
CA HIS A 109 12.09 4.17 19.66
C HIS A 109 11.67 5.58 20.07
N ASN A 110 12.52 6.31 20.81
CA ASN A 110 12.22 7.68 21.25
C ASN A 110 12.00 8.65 20.07
N VAL A 111 12.75 8.51 18.98
CA VAL A 111 12.53 9.32 17.75
C VAL A 111 11.18 8.97 17.14
N ASN A 112 10.85 7.69 17.03
CA ASN A 112 9.57 7.23 16.48
C ASN A 112 8.39 7.68 17.35
N LEU A 113 8.56 7.66 18.66
CA LEU A 113 7.57 8.01 19.65
C LEU A 113 7.11 9.47 19.52
N VAL A 114 8.03 10.40 19.18
CA VAL A 114 7.63 11.79 18.88
C VAL A 114 6.63 11.85 17.72
N PHE A 115 6.85 11.06 16.67
CA PHE A 115 5.92 10.99 15.54
C PHE A 115 4.62 10.27 15.92
N HIS A 116 4.69 9.29 16.82
CA HIS A 116 3.54 8.60 17.38
C HIS A 116 2.62 9.59 18.11
N GLU A 117 3.13 10.32 19.10
CA GLU A 117 2.31 11.26 19.87
C GLU A 117 1.71 12.37 19.01
N ALA A 118 2.48 12.87 18.04
CA ALA A 118 1.98 13.84 17.06
C ALA A 118 0.83 13.28 16.20
N GLY A 119 0.80 11.97 15.99
CA GLY A 119 -0.24 11.27 15.25
C GLY A 119 -1.61 11.38 15.92
N HIS A 120 -1.70 11.21 17.24
CA HIS A 120 -2.97 11.36 17.96
C HIS A 120 -3.60 12.73 17.74
N ILE A 121 -2.77 13.79 17.72
CA ILE A 121 -3.23 15.16 17.50
C ILE A 121 -3.66 15.35 16.03
N LEU A 122 -2.81 14.93 15.08
CA LEU A 122 -3.07 15.07 13.65
C LEU A 122 -4.38 14.39 13.24
N PHE A 123 -4.57 13.16 13.71
CA PHE A 123 -5.70 12.32 13.35
C PHE A 123 -6.93 12.56 14.23
N GLY A 124 -6.74 13.02 15.47
CA GLY A 124 -7.82 13.47 16.35
C GLY A 124 -8.53 14.73 15.84
N PHE A 125 -7.87 15.56 15.02
CA PHE A 125 -8.49 16.72 14.37
C PHE A 125 -9.75 16.35 13.55
N PHE A 126 -9.85 15.12 13.05
CA PHE A 126 -11.02 14.65 12.30
C PHE A 126 -12.22 14.27 13.19
N GLY A 127 -12.11 14.41 14.51
CA GLY A 127 -13.21 14.19 15.46
C GLY A 127 -13.65 12.72 15.60
N ASN A 128 -12.80 11.76 15.20
CA ASN A 128 -13.08 10.34 15.33
C ASN A 128 -12.11 9.70 16.34
N ASP A 129 -12.63 9.22 17.47
CA ASP A 129 -11.80 8.68 18.55
C ASP A 129 -11.00 7.44 18.13
N THR A 130 -11.55 6.57 17.30
CA THR A 130 -10.81 5.39 16.80
C THR A 130 -9.60 5.85 15.99
N LEU A 131 -9.81 6.84 15.12
CA LEU A 131 -8.77 7.38 14.26
C LEU A 131 -7.73 8.17 15.07
N ALA A 132 -8.15 8.87 16.13
CA ALA A 132 -7.24 9.53 17.07
C ALA A 132 -6.32 8.50 17.75
N ILE A 133 -6.87 7.44 18.33
CA ILE A 133 -6.11 6.36 19.00
C ILE A 133 -5.21 5.63 18.01
N PHE A 134 -5.74 5.21 16.87
CA PHE A 134 -4.93 4.53 15.84
C PHE A 134 -3.89 5.48 15.19
N GLY A 135 -4.15 6.78 15.25
CA GLY A 135 -3.36 7.85 14.66
C GLY A 135 -1.91 7.85 15.08
N GLY A 136 -1.59 7.42 16.30
CA GLY A 136 -0.21 7.38 16.78
C GLY A 136 0.63 6.38 15.99
N SER A 137 0.25 5.10 16.05
CA SER A 137 0.91 4.04 15.27
C SER A 137 0.85 4.32 13.76
N LEU A 138 -0.24 4.92 13.27
CA LEU A 138 -0.40 5.28 11.87
C LEU A 138 0.60 6.36 11.43
N ASN A 139 0.75 7.44 12.19
CA ASN A 139 1.68 8.52 11.85
C ASN A 139 3.14 8.10 11.96
N GLN A 140 3.44 7.28 12.97
CA GLN A 140 4.74 6.64 13.15
C GLN A 140 5.19 5.87 11.88
N LEU A 141 4.25 5.20 11.19
CA LEU A 141 4.50 4.55 9.90
C LEU A 141 4.45 5.52 8.71
N LEU A 142 3.57 6.51 8.74
CA LEU A 142 3.34 7.44 7.63
C LEU A 142 4.57 8.30 7.34
N ILE A 143 5.27 8.79 8.36
CA ILE A 143 6.44 9.66 8.20
C ILE A 143 7.55 9.00 7.37
N PRO A 144 8.12 7.84 7.76
CA PRO A 144 9.12 7.17 6.96
C PRO A 144 8.57 6.72 5.60
N PHE A 145 7.27 6.43 5.48
CA PHE A 145 6.65 6.12 4.19
C PHE A 145 6.61 7.32 3.23
N VAL A 146 6.28 8.52 3.70
CA VAL A 146 6.32 9.75 2.90
C VAL A 146 7.76 10.06 2.47
N ILE A 147 8.73 9.87 3.36
CA ILE A 147 10.16 10.03 3.04
C ILE A 147 10.60 9.01 1.99
N PHE A 148 10.13 7.76 2.10
CA PHE A 148 10.33 6.73 1.07
C PHE A 148 9.77 7.19 -0.27
N LEU A 149 8.52 7.65 -0.33
CA LEU A 149 7.90 8.12 -1.57
C LEU A 149 8.69 9.28 -2.19
N SER A 150 9.19 10.20 -1.36
CA SER A 150 10.02 11.31 -1.82
C SER A 150 11.32 10.83 -2.46
N PHE A 151 12.10 9.95 -1.81
CA PHE A 151 13.34 9.43 -2.38
C PHE A 151 13.08 8.54 -3.60
N TYR A 152 12.03 7.74 -3.57
CA TYR A 152 11.61 6.90 -4.69
C TYR A 152 11.26 7.76 -5.91
N TYR A 153 10.48 8.81 -5.70
CA TYR A 153 10.11 9.77 -6.73
C TYR A 153 11.34 10.45 -7.34
N ASN A 154 12.31 10.83 -6.50
CA ASN A 154 13.57 11.44 -6.91
C ASN A 154 14.62 10.44 -7.44
N ARG A 155 14.23 9.16 -7.57
CA ARG A 155 15.09 8.08 -8.08
C ARG A 155 16.39 7.95 -7.29
N ASP A 156 16.33 8.20 -5.99
CA ASP A 156 17.45 8.09 -5.07
C ASP A 156 17.41 6.72 -4.39
N ARG A 157 18.27 5.79 -4.82
CA ARG A 157 18.28 4.42 -4.29
C ARG A 157 18.70 4.35 -2.84
N ALA A 158 19.72 5.13 -2.45
CA ALA A 158 20.25 5.10 -1.10
C ALA A 158 19.23 5.68 -0.12
N GLY A 159 18.63 6.83 -0.45
CA GLY A 159 17.56 7.41 0.35
C GLY A 159 16.32 6.51 0.43
N THR A 160 15.96 5.84 -0.67
CA THR A 160 14.86 4.86 -0.70
C THR A 160 15.13 3.70 0.26
N ALA A 161 16.33 3.12 0.23
CA ALA A 161 16.71 2.02 1.12
C ALA A 161 16.72 2.46 2.59
N PHE A 162 17.28 3.64 2.89
CA PHE A 162 17.25 4.21 4.24
C PHE A 162 15.83 4.35 4.78
N ALA A 163 14.93 4.96 4.00
CA ALA A 163 13.56 5.18 4.39
C ALA A 163 12.78 3.86 4.56
N LEU A 164 13.03 2.86 3.71
CA LEU A 164 12.43 1.54 3.85
C LEU A 164 12.93 0.81 5.10
N MET A 165 14.23 0.85 5.41
CA MET A 165 14.75 0.29 6.66
C MET A 165 14.11 0.93 7.88
N TRP A 166 13.95 2.26 7.88
CA TRP A 166 13.26 2.97 8.96
C TRP A 166 11.76 2.62 9.04
N PHE A 167 11.06 2.57 7.91
CA PHE A 167 9.65 2.18 7.82
C PHE A 167 9.41 0.78 8.39
N PHE A 168 10.19 -0.21 7.94
CA PHE A 168 10.08 -1.58 8.44
C PHE A 168 10.62 -1.75 9.86
N GLY A 169 11.55 -0.90 10.30
CA GLY A 169 11.93 -0.80 11.70
C GLY A 169 10.75 -0.37 12.59
N ASN A 170 9.91 0.54 12.10
CA ASN A 170 8.67 0.93 12.80
C ASN A 170 7.62 -0.19 12.84
N PHE A 171 7.58 -1.09 11.85
CA PHE A 171 6.72 -2.29 11.95
C PHE A 171 7.10 -3.13 13.17
N ILE A 172 8.39 -3.32 13.41
CA ILE A 172 8.88 -4.06 14.58
C ILE A 172 8.49 -3.32 15.87
N ASP A 173 8.73 -2.02 15.93
CA ASP A 173 8.42 -1.19 17.10
C ASP A 173 6.91 -1.21 17.44
N VAL A 174 6.06 -0.92 16.46
CA VAL A 174 4.58 -0.96 16.60
C VAL A 174 4.11 -2.37 16.96
N SER A 175 4.67 -3.42 16.38
CA SER A 175 4.25 -4.79 16.68
C SER A 175 4.50 -5.21 18.13
N ILE A 176 5.55 -4.65 18.74
CA ILE A 176 5.86 -4.89 20.14
C ILE A 176 4.87 -4.12 21.01
N TYR A 177 4.58 -2.87 20.66
CA TYR A 177 3.55 -2.06 21.32
C TYR A 177 2.16 -2.72 21.23
N MET A 178 1.82 -3.32 20.09
CA MET A 178 0.61 -4.14 19.92
C MET A 178 0.58 -5.31 20.90
N ALA A 179 1.67 -6.09 20.96
CA ALA A 179 1.76 -7.26 21.82
C ALA A 179 1.70 -6.90 23.32
N ASP A 180 2.13 -5.69 23.68
CA ASP A 180 2.09 -5.19 25.05
C ASP A 180 0.67 -4.84 25.52
N GLY A 181 -0.32 -4.65 24.63
CA GLY A 181 -1.69 -4.27 25.04
C GLY A 181 -2.36 -5.21 26.06
N ARG A 182 -1.90 -6.46 26.18
CA ARG A 182 -2.31 -7.40 27.24
C ARG A 182 -1.58 -7.20 28.56
N PHE A 183 -0.29 -6.91 28.51
CA PHE A 183 0.62 -6.99 29.65
C PHE A 183 0.89 -5.62 30.27
N LEU A 184 0.77 -4.55 29.47
CA LEU A 184 0.92 -3.15 29.87
C LEU A 184 2.23 -2.92 30.62
N THR A 185 3.31 -3.51 30.08
CA THR A 185 4.64 -3.45 30.67
C THR A 185 5.44 -2.26 30.17
N LEU A 186 5.08 -1.72 29.01
CA LEU A 186 5.74 -0.54 28.46
C LEU A 186 5.30 0.73 29.22
N PRO A 187 6.25 1.60 29.60
CA PRO A 187 5.91 2.88 30.21
C PRO A 187 5.23 3.78 29.16
N LEU A 188 4.08 4.35 29.53
CA LEU A 188 3.39 5.34 28.70
C LEU A 188 4.01 6.72 28.88
N ILE A 189 4.00 7.53 27.81
CA ILE A 189 4.43 8.93 27.87
C ILE A 189 3.54 9.71 28.84
N GLY A 190 4.15 10.60 29.62
CA GLY A 190 3.44 11.48 30.55
C GLY A 190 2.93 10.79 31.82
N GLY A 191 3.24 9.51 32.04
CA GLY A 191 2.74 8.76 33.20
C GLY A 191 1.22 8.55 33.16
N LEU A 192 0.65 8.51 31.95
CA LEU A 192 -0.75 8.20 31.73
C LEU A 192 -1.10 6.81 32.29
N ASP A 193 -2.37 6.66 32.67
CA ASP A 193 -2.87 5.38 33.18
C ASP A 193 -2.74 4.28 32.12
N MET A 194 -2.57 3.03 32.55
CA MET A 194 -2.47 1.87 31.67
C MET A 194 -3.71 1.68 30.79
N GLU A 195 -4.85 2.27 31.18
CA GLU A 195 -6.07 2.37 30.37
C GLU A 195 -5.92 3.26 29.13
N ALA A 196 -4.91 4.13 29.07
CA ALA A 196 -4.63 4.98 27.92
C ALA A 196 -3.87 4.25 26.78
N HIS A 197 -3.51 2.98 26.95
CA HIS A 197 -2.75 2.24 25.95
C HIS A 197 -3.58 2.00 24.66
N ASP A 198 -3.06 2.47 23.51
CA ASP A 198 -3.83 2.52 22.27
C ASP A 198 -4.30 1.16 21.79
N TRP A 199 -3.37 0.21 21.65
CA TRP A 199 -3.71 -1.11 21.11
C TRP A 199 -4.60 -1.92 22.04
N ARG A 200 -4.50 -1.73 23.36
CA ARG A 200 -5.48 -2.28 24.32
C ARG A 200 -6.88 -1.73 24.02
N ASN A 201 -6.99 -0.41 23.83
CA ASN A 201 -8.26 0.24 23.52
C ASN A 201 -8.83 -0.20 22.18
N LEU A 202 -7.99 -0.36 21.15
CA LEU A 202 -8.41 -0.89 19.85
C LEU A 202 -8.85 -2.35 19.94
N PHE A 203 -8.10 -3.22 20.62
CA PHE A 203 -8.48 -4.63 20.78
C PHE A 203 -9.75 -4.81 21.61
N ASN A 204 -9.97 -4.00 22.65
CA ASN A 204 -11.24 -3.95 23.39
C ASN A 204 -12.40 -3.49 22.50
N ARG A 205 -12.21 -2.39 21.77
CA ARG A 205 -13.26 -1.79 20.93
C ARG A 205 -13.75 -2.73 19.83
N PHE A 206 -12.85 -3.52 19.26
CA PHE A 206 -13.15 -4.42 18.14
C PHE A 206 -13.28 -5.89 18.54
N ASP A 207 -13.17 -6.22 19.83
CA ASP A 207 -13.15 -7.60 20.35
C ASP A 207 -12.15 -8.50 19.61
N LEU A 208 -10.94 -7.97 19.37
CA LEU A 208 -9.88 -8.65 18.61
C LEU A 208 -8.86 -9.38 19.49
N TRP A 209 -9.18 -9.59 20.76
CA TRP A 209 -8.29 -10.27 21.70
C TRP A 209 -7.93 -11.69 21.24
N SER A 210 -8.78 -12.41 20.53
CA SER A 210 -8.41 -13.74 20.02
C SER A 210 -7.30 -13.71 18.96
N PHE A 211 -7.07 -12.56 18.31
CA PHE A 211 -6.13 -12.39 17.20
C PHE A 211 -4.93 -11.47 17.53
N ASP A 212 -4.95 -10.77 18.65
CA ASP A 212 -3.99 -9.73 19.01
C ASP A 212 -2.52 -10.17 18.87
N GLN A 213 -2.17 -11.32 19.45
CA GLN A 213 -0.80 -11.84 19.40
C GLN A 213 -0.41 -12.35 18.01
N ALA A 214 -1.36 -12.90 17.25
CA ALA A 214 -1.12 -13.36 15.89
C ALA A 214 -0.89 -12.16 14.95
N LEU A 215 -1.70 -11.11 15.10
CA LEU A 215 -1.57 -9.87 14.35
C LEU A 215 -0.23 -9.20 14.66
N SER A 216 0.09 -9.04 15.95
CA SER A 216 1.37 -8.45 16.40
C SER A 216 2.56 -9.18 15.79
N LYS A 217 2.60 -10.52 15.89
CA LYS A 217 3.68 -11.32 15.27
C LYS A 217 3.73 -11.19 13.75
N THR A 218 2.58 -11.08 13.09
CA THR A 218 2.54 -10.90 11.64
C THR A 218 3.21 -9.58 11.24
N ILE A 219 2.84 -8.47 11.90
CA ILE A 219 3.46 -7.16 11.66
C ILE A 219 4.96 -7.19 11.98
N PHE A 220 5.35 -7.85 13.08
CA PHE A 220 6.75 -8.04 13.48
C PHE A 220 7.57 -8.71 12.37
N TYR A 221 7.10 -9.85 11.85
CA TYR A 221 7.81 -10.58 10.81
C TYR A 221 7.80 -9.85 9.47
N LEU A 222 6.73 -9.12 9.14
CA LEU A 222 6.70 -8.25 7.96
C LEU A 222 7.77 -7.15 8.04
N GLY A 223 8.00 -6.58 9.23
CA GLY A 223 9.09 -5.65 9.47
C GLY A 223 10.45 -6.29 9.16
N TRP A 224 10.74 -7.45 9.74
CA TRP A 224 11.99 -8.16 9.45
C TRP A 224 12.17 -8.51 7.97
N VAL A 225 11.15 -9.12 7.35
CA VAL A 225 11.16 -9.46 5.92
C VAL A 225 11.42 -8.22 5.07
N GLY A 226 10.77 -7.09 5.38
CA GLY A 226 10.97 -5.83 4.68
C GLY A 226 12.40 -5.30 4.79
N ILE A 227 13.01 -5.36 5.98
CA ILE A 227 14.42 -4.99 6.19
C ILE A 227 15.35 -5.86 5.33
N PHE A 228 15.17 -7.19 5.34
CA PHE A 228 15.99 -8.10 4.54
C PHE A 228 15.83 -7.88 3.04
N LEU A 229 14.59 -7.73 2.56
CA LEU A 229 14.32 -7.49 1.14
C LEU A 229 14.92 -6.15 0.68
N THR A 230 14.91 -5.13 1.55
CA THR A 230 15.53 -3.84 1.29
C THR A 230 17.04 -3.98 1.12
N GLU A 231 17.72 -4.70 2.01
CA GLU A 231 19.17 -4.93 1.90
C GLU A 231 19.53 -5.74 0.65
N VAL A 232 18.77 -6.79 0.33
CA VAL A 232 18.97 -7.58 -0.90
C VAL A 232 18.82 -6.70 -2.14
N TRP A 233 17.82 -5.82 -2.18
CA TRP A 233 17.60 -4.89 -3.28
C TRP A 233 18.73 -3.86 -3.39
N LEU A 234 19.19 -3.31 -2.26
CA LEU A 234 20.30 -2.36 -2.21
C LEU A 234 21.59 -3.01 -2.73
N TYR A 235 21.93 -4.20 -2.24
CA TYR A 235 23.10 -4.97 -2.70
C TYR A 235 23.07 -5.21 -4.21
N LYS A 236 21.94 -5.69 -4.74
CA LYS A 236 21.79 -5.92 -6.19
C LYS A 236 21.97 -4.61 -6.97
N SER A 237 21.39 -3.52 -6.50
CA SER A 237 21.50 -2.21 -7.15
C SER A 237 22.94 -1.69 -7.17
N TRP A 238 23.62 -1.74 -6.03
CA TRP A 238 25.04 -1.37 -5.91
C TRP A 238 25.94 -2.22 -6.80
N ARG A 239 25.73 -3.54 -6.86
CA ARG A 239 26.48 -4.44 -7.75
C ARG A 239 26.29 -4.12 -9.24
N ILE A 240 25.10 -3.66 -9.64
CA ILE A 240 24.83 -3.25 -11.01
C ILE A 240 25.57 -1.93 -11.32
N ASP A 241 25.55 -0.99 -10.39
CA ASP A 241 26.21 0.31 -10.58
C ASP A 241 27.74 0.16 -10.63
N LEU A 242 28.33 -0.73 -9.83
CA LEU A 242 29.77 -1.06 -9.90
C LEU A 242 30.21 -1.61 -11.25
N LYS A 243 29.36 -2.38 -11.95
CA LYS A 243 29.70 -2.94 -13.26
C LYS A 243 29.68 -1.90 -14.40
N LYS A 244 29.15 -0.70 -14.13
CA LYS A 244 29.06 0.39 -15.10
C LYS A 244 30.22 1.39 -15.00
N LEU A 245 31.03 1.27 -13.94
CA LEU A 245 32.26 2.03 -13.72
C LEU A 245 33.45 1.27 -14.31
#